data_AF-A0A3A0UH28-F1
#
_entry.id   AF-A0A3A0UH28-F1
#
_cell.length_a   1.000
_cell.length_b   1.000
_cell.length_c   1.000
_cell.angle_alpha   90.00
_cell.angle_beta   90.00
_cell.angle_gamma   90.00
#
_symmetry.space_group_name_H-M   'P 1'
#
loop_
_entity.id
_entity.type
_entity.pdbx_description
1 polymer ?
#
loop_
_entity_poly.entity_id
_entity_poly.type
_entity_poly.pdbx_seq_one_letter_code
_entity_poly.pdbx_strand_id
1 'polypeptide(L)'
;LETEERFVIVVQSLEEKHQRLIKRTLREYSSLEHSQMESLFEHLKDLFLEETFEEDQSAFSITVYTNLDYAADHVYAHVKRHRGKNEWTHTAK
;
A
#
# COMPACT_ATOMS: atom_id res chain seq x y z
N LEU A 1 -29.12 6.88 -4.37
CA LEU A 1 -28.38 5.61 -4.45
C LEU A 1 -27.11 5.83 -3.69
N GLU A 2 -27.08 5.37 -2.44
CA GLU A 2 -25.84 5.33 -1.66
C GLU A 2 -24.93 4.31 -2.36
N THR A 3 -23.86 4.78 -3.00
CA THR A 3 -22.81 3.89 -3.49
C THR A 3 -22.23 3.16 -2.28
N GLU A 4 -22.38 1.84 -2.24
CA GLU A 4 -21.68 1.02 -1.27
C GLU A 4 -20.17 1.32 -1.40
N GLU A 5 -19.55 1.75 -0.31
CA GLU A 5 -18.14 2.09 -0.29
C GLU A 5 -17.31 0.84 -0.61
N ARG A 6 -16.48 0.92 -1.65
CA ARG A 6 -15.59 -0.16 -2.08
C ARG A 6 -14.15 0.28 -1.94
N PHE A 7 -13.31 -0.66 -1.55
CA PHE A 7 -11.91 -0.40 -1.28
C PHE A 7 -10.99 -1.06 -2.28
N VAL A 8 -9.84 -0.41 -2.50
CA VAL A 8 -8.73 -0.95 -3.29
C VAL A 8 -7.47 -0.91 -2.45
N ILE A 9 -6.76 -2.03 -2.33
CA ILE A 9 -5.44 -2.10 -1.71
C ILE A 9 -4.39 -2.26 -2.81
N VAL A 10 -3.41 -1.35 -2.82
CA VAL A 10 -2.25 -1.40 -3.72
C VAL A 10 -0.98 -1.56 -2.90
N VAL A 11 -0.22 -2.60 -3.20
CA VAL A 11 1.13 -2.81 -2.64
C VAL A 11 2.15 -2.42 -3.68
N GLN A 12 3.13 -1.59 -3.31
CA GLN A 12 4.15 -1.06 -4.20
C GLN A 12 5.56 -1.22 -3.63
N SER A 13 6.49 -1.52 -4.52
CA SER A 13 7.93 -1.31 -4.33
C SER A 13 8.25 0.14 -4.67
N LEU A 14 8.98 0.83 -3.77
CA LEU A 14 9.55 2.14 -4.03
C LEU A 14 11.03 1.95 -4.35
N GLU A 15 11.41 2.15 -5.60
CA GLU A 15 12.76 1.96 -6.13
C GLU A 15 13.43 3.30 -6.40
N GLU A 16 14.71 3.41 -6.07
CA GLU A 16 15.51 4.61 -6.36
C GLU A 16 16.43 4.32 -7.54
N LYS A 17 16.14 4.91 -8.71
CA LYS A 17 16.94 4.69 -9.91
C LYS A 17 17.31 6.01 -10.56
N HIS A 18 18.62 6.27 -10.70
CA HIS A 18 19.14 7.51 -11.28
C HIS A 18 18.57 8.79 -10.64
N GLN A 19 18.52 8.85 -9.29
CA GLN A 19 17.94 9.97 -8.52
C GLN A 19 16.44 10.21 -8.80
N ARG A 20 15.72 9.15 -9.23
CA ARG A 20 14.28 9.18 -9.42
C ARG A 20 13.64 8.06 -8.63
N LEU A 21 12.60 8.44 -7.88
CA LEU A 21 11.72 7.50 -7.23
C LEU A 21 10.77 6.87 -8.26
N ILE A 22 10.86 5.56 -8.41
CA ILE A 22 9.97 4.74 -9.23
C ILE A 22 9.05 3.96 -8.30
N LYS A 23 7.74 3.98 -8.59
CA LYS A 23 6.75 3.14 -7.89
C LYS A 23 6.39 1.97 -8.79
N ARG A 24 6.63 0.74 -8.33
CA ARG A 24 6.27 -0.49 -9.04
C ARG A 24 5.19 -1.23 -8.27
N THR A 25 4.02 -1.43 -8.86
CA THR A 25 2.94 -2.20 -8.24
C THR A 25 3.32 -3.68 -8.17
N LEU A 26 3.24 -4.27 -6.98
CA LEU A 26 3.51 -5.68 -6.71
C LEU A 26 2.24 -6.51 -6.62
N ARG A 27 1.21 -5.93 -5.99
CA ARG A 27 -0.12 -6.52 -5.80
C ARG A 27 -1.17 -5.43 -5.84
N GLU A 28 -2.34 -5.80 -6.33
CA GLU A 28 -3.51 -4.95 -6.35
C GLU A 28 -4.75 -5.80 -6.10
N TYR A 29 -5.60 -5.35 -5.18
CA TYR A 29 -6.85 -5.99 -4.81
C TYR A 29 -7.94 -4.93 -4.82
N SER A 30 -8.96 -5.12 -5.65
CA SER A 30 -10.03 -4.14 -5.85
C SER A 30 -11.39 -4.68 -5.44
N SER A 31 -12.38 -3.78 -5.38
CA SER A 31 -13.79 -4.10 -5.09
C SER A 31 -14.02 -4.76 -3.72
N LEU A 32 -13.16 -4.49 -2.74
CA LEU A 32 -13.26 -5.06 -1.41
C LEU A 32 -14.36 -4.38 -0.61
N GLU A 33 -15.07 -5.16 0.20
CA GLU A 33 -15.86 -4.63 1.32
C GLU A 33 -14.93 -4.18 2.45
N HIS A 34 -15.43 -3.31 3.33
CA HIS A 34 -14.64 -2.76 4.44
C HIS A 34 -13.98 -3.85 5.31
N SER A 35 -14.74 -4.89 5.70
CA SER A 35 -14.21 -5.99 6.52
C SER A 35 -13.15 -6.84 5.81
N GLN A 36 -13.34 -7.08 4.50
CA GLN A 36 -12.37 -7.78 3.67
C GLN A 36 -11.08 -6.96 3.50
N MET A 37 -11.23 -5.65 3.33
CA MET A 37 -10.13 -4.70 3.24
C MET A 37 -9.31 -4.71 4.54
N GLU A 38 -9.92 -4.57 5.71
CA GLU A 38 -9.19 -4.54 6.98
C GLU A 38 -8.40 -5.84 7.22
N SER A 39 -9.05 -6.99 7.01
CA SER A 39 -8.40 -8.28 7.17
C SER A 39 -7.24 -8.48 6.19
N LEU A 40 -7.41 -8.07 4.93
CA LEU A 40 -6.36 -8.20 3.92
C LEU A 40 -5.22 -7.20 4.15
N PHE A 41 -5.53 -5.99 4.60
CA PHE A 41 -4.53 -4.97 4.90
C PHE A 41 -3.56 -5.42 5.99
N GLU A 42 -4.08 -5.97 7.10
CA GLU A 42 -3.24 -6.51 8.17
C GLU A 42 -2.42 -7.72 7.71
N HIS A 43 -3.04 -8.65 6.97
CA HIS A 43 -2.31 -9.79 6.40
C HIS A 43 -1.14 -9.36 5.50
N LEU A 44 -1.36 -8.35 4.64
CA LEU A 44 -0.32 -7.84 3.76
C LEU A 44 0.77 -7.10 4.54
N LYS A 45 0.44 -6.40 5.62
CA LYS A 45 1.44 -5.79 6.50
C LYS A 45 2.37 -6.84 7.10
N ASP A 46 1.83 -7.96 7.57
CA ASP A 46 2.64 -9.05 8.14
C ASP A 46 3.52 -9.69 7.07
N LEU A 47 2.93 -10.03 5.91
CA LEU A 47 3.67 -10.64 4.79
C LEU A 47 4.84 -9.75 4.34
N PHE A 48 4.59 -8.47 4.09
CA PHE A 48 5.62 -7.53 3.63
C PHE A 48 6.49 -6.96 4.76
N LEU A 49 6.24 -7.33 6.02
CA LEU A 49 7.16 -7.09 7.13
C LEU A 49 8.26 -8.15 7.19
N GLU A 50 8.00 -9.36 6.70
CA GLU A 50 9.00 -10.43 6.61
C GLU A 50 9.73 -10.45 5.27
N GLU A 51 9.10 -9.91 4.21
CA GLU A 51 9.67 -9.84 2.87
C GLU A 51 11.01 -9.07 2.83
N THR A 52 11.96 -9.59 2.06
CA THR A 52 13.27 -8.97 1.85
C THR A 52 13.21 -7.91 0.76
N PHE A 53 13.97 -6.83 0.94
CA PHE A 53 14.09 -5.78 -0.08
C PHE A 53 14.95 -6.24 -1.26
N GLU A 54 14.53 -5.90 -2.48
CA GLU A 54 15.38 -6.00 -3.67
C GLU A 54 16.54 -4.99 -3.62
N GLU A 55 17.55 -5.16 -4.49
CA GLU A 55 18.80 -4.39 -4.47
C GLU A 55 18.57 -2.87 -4.55
N ASP A 56 17.72 -2.41 -5.47
CA ASP A 56 17.42 -0.98 -5.69
C ASP A 56 16.18 -0.50 -4.94
N GLN A 57 15.60 -1.36 -4.09
CA GLN A 57 14.38 -1.04 -3.37
C GLN A 57 14.68 -0.27 -2.09
N SER A 58 14.00 0.86 -1.92
CA SER A 58 14.10 1.75 -0.76
C SER A 58 13.00 1.53 0.27
N ALA A 59 11.81 1.09 -0.16
CA ALA A 59 10.68 0.84 0.73
C ALA A 59 9.62 -0.07 0.10
N PHE A 60 8.79 -0.68 0.95
CA PHE A 60 7.46 -1.15 0.59
C PHE A 60 6.43 -0.10 0.97
N SER A 61 5.34 -0.03 0.21
CA SER A 61 4.21 0.83 0.50
C SER A 61 2.90 0.09 0.28
N ILE A 62 1.97 0.22 1.22
CA ILE A 62 0.61 -0.31 1.11
C ILE A 62 -0.34 0.88 1.21
N THR A 63 -1.18 1.05 0.19
CA THR A 63 -2.17 2.13 0.12
C THR A 63 -3.55 1.54 -0.02
N VAL A 64 -4.49 2.02 0.78
CA VAL A 64 -5.91 1.72 0.70
C VAL A 64 -6.64 2.94 0.16
N TYR A 65 -7.42 2.76 -0.91
CA TYR A 65 -8.25 3.80 -1.50
C TYR A 65 -9.74 3.51 -1.22
N THR A 66 -10.52 4.55 -0.90
CA THR A 66 -11.99 4.55 -0.88
C THR A 66 -12.49 4.99 -2.25
N ASN A 67 -12.97 4.05 -3.07
CA ASN A 67 -13.36 4.17 -4.49
C ASN A 67 -12.23 3.85 -5.50
N LEU A 68 -12.63 3.62 -6.77
CA LEU A 68 -11.75 3.21 -7.89
C LEU A 68 -10.88 4.33 -8.45
N ASP A 69 -11.11 5.58 -8.05
CA ASP A 69 -10.29 6.70 -8.50
C ASP A 69 -9.08 6.81 -7.56
N TYR A 70 -7.90 6.39 -8.04
CA TYR A 70 -6.63 6.32 -7.29
C TYR A 70 -6.06 7.71 -6.96
N ALA A 71 -6.92 8.67 -6.64
CA ALA A 71 -6.58 10.03 -6.27
C ALA A 71 -6.21 10.11 -4.79
N ALA A 72 -5.34 11.07 -4.45
CA ALA A 72 -4.88 11.28 -3.08
C ALA A 72 -6.04 11.60 -2.10
N ASP A 73 -7.10 12.25 -2.59
CA ASP A 73 -8.29 12.59 -1.81
C ASP A 73 -9.12 11.37 -1.41
N HIS A 74 -8.84 10.21 -1.99
CA HIS A 74 -9.48 8.92 -1.71
C HIS A 74 -8.59 7.97 -0.93
N VAL A 75 -7.44 8.41 -0.39
CA VAL A 75 -6.59 7.54 0.42
C VAL A 75 -7.19 7.36 1.81
N TYR A 76 -7.69 6.15 2.08
CA TYR A 76 -8.19 5.73 3.40
C TYR A 76 -7.06 5.44 4.39
N ALA A 77 -6.04 4.72 3.92
CA ALA A 77 -4.88 4.39 4.72
C ALA A 77 -3.64 4.31 3.85
N HIS A 78 -2.50 4.69 4.41
CA HIS A 78 -1.22 4.56 3.73
C HIS A 78 -0.12 4.29 4.73
N VAL A 79 0.61 3.20 4.51
CA VAL A 79 1.76 2.81 5.33
C VAL A 79 2.98 2.54 4.45
N LYS A 80 4.15 2.77 5.02
CA LYS A 80 5.45 2.48 4.40
C LYS A 80 6.38 1.76 5.36
N ARG A 81 7.11 0.79 4.83
CA ARG A 81 8.23 0.13 5.51
C ARG A 81 9.50 0.42 4.73
N HIS A 82 10.38 1.21 5.32
CA HIS A 82 11.67 1.55 4.71
C HIS A 82 12.70 0.44 4.90
N ARG A 83 13.61 0.28 3.93
CA ARG A 83 14.74 -0.65 4.05
C ARG A 83 15.57 -0.34 5.29
N GLY A 84 15.89 -1.36 6.07
CA GLY A 84 16.58 -1.22 7.37
C GLY A 84 15.68 -0.82 8.54
N LYS A 85 14.36 -0.68 8.32
CA LYS A 85 13.34 -0.52 9.37
C LYS A 85 12.45 -1.76 9.40
N ASN A 86 12.18 -2.25 10.61
CA ASN A 86 11.28 -3.37 10.86
C ASN A 86 9.94 -2.90 11.43
N GLU A 87 9.49 -1.73 11.00
CA GLU A 87 8.22 -1.15 11.43
C GLU A 87 7.53 -0.44 10.27
N TRP A 88 6.20 -0.43 10.31
CA TRP A 88 5.37 0.33 9.39
C TRP A 88 5.20 1.75 9.91
N THR A 89 5.44 2.72 9.04
CA THR A 89 5.20 4.14 9.31
C THR A 89 3.91 4.57 8.63
N HIS A 90 2.97 5.10 9.41
CA HIS A 90 1.75 5.69 8.88
C HIS A 90 2.09 7.04 8.23
N THR A 91 1.70 7.22 6.98
CA THR A 91 1.93 8.48 6.25
C THR A 91 0.65 9.17 5.79
N ALA A 92 -0.51 8.62 6.14
CA ALA A 92 -1.82 9.28 5.99
C ALA A 92 -2.27 9.90 7.33
N LYS A 93 -2.99 11.03 7.22
CA LYS A 93 -3.42 11.92 8.31
C LYS A 93 -4.48 11.30 9.22
#